data_AF-A0A3D8HRX0-F1
#
_entry.id   AF-A0A3D8HRX0-F1
#
_cell.length_a   1.000
_cell.length_b   1.000
_cell.length_c   1.000
_cell.angle_alpha   90.00
_cell.angle_beta   90.00
_cell.angle_gamma   90.00
#
_symmetry.space_group_name_H-M   'P 1'
#
loop_
_entity.id
_entity.type
_entity.pdbx_description
1 polymer ?
#
loop_
_entity_poly.entity_id
_entity_poly.type
_entity_poly.pdbx_seq_one_letter_code
_entity_poly.pdbx_strand_id
1 'polypeptide(L)'
;MEARECNFWFIVDENELKIPFAQRAYVWKQEHWERFFDDLKDSFESQKGHFLGSVVIKRQGNYSMIIDGQQRLTAFSILLKALCDELEADESDHFKILLFKRYTKNNEPKITHLEFDRKKYAKVLQDRSFVNTKDKDGVFGCFNYFKTRIRDFDKSDIFEFVKYIADSKLWVVVHLGDSKDKQRIFDSVNSAGEKLTQQPKQKIS
;
A
#
# COMPACT_ATOMS: atom_id res chain seq x y z
N MET A 1 9.34 -18.68 -10.18
CA MET A 1 9.32 -17.38 -9.50
C MET A 1 9.50 -16.36 -10.59
N GLU A 2 8.59 -15.41 -10.70
CA GLU A 2 8.65 -14.38 -11.74
C GLU A 2 8.62 -13.01 -11.07
N ALA A 3 9.55 -12.13 -11.42
CA ALA A 3 9.66 -10.77 -10.91
C ALA A 3 9.47 -9.79 -12.06
N ARG A 4 8.60 -8.80 -11.88
CA ARG A 4 8.29 -7.80 -12.92
C ARG A 4 8.20 -6.41 -12.30
N GLU A 5 8.75 -5.42 -13.00
CA GLU A 5 8.48 -4.01 -12.71
C GLU A 5 7.06 -3.65 -13.18
N CYS A 6 6.24 -3.18 -12.25
CA CYS A 6 4.83 -2.93 -12.44
C CYS A 6 4.44 -1.56 -11.86
N ASN A 7 3.38 -1.00 -12.42
CA ASN A 7 2.64 0.09 -11.78
C ASN A 7 1.56 -0.49 -10.85
N PHE A 8 0.88 0.34 -10.07
CA PHE A 8 -0.01 -0.15 -9.02
C PHE A 8 -1.24 -0.91 -9.56
N TRP A 9 -1.57 -0.74 -10.85
CA TRP A 9 -2.65 -1.46 -11.52
C TRP A 9 -2.51 -2.98 -11.48
N PHE A 10 -1.33 -3.54 -11.20
CA PHE A 10 -1.18 -4.99 -10.96
C PHE A 10 -2.17 -5.51 -9.90
N ILE A 11 -2.56 -4.66 -8.93
CA ILE A 11 -3.49 -5.06 -7.87
C ILE A 11 -4.86 -5.45 -8.43
N VAL A 12 -5.23 -4.92 -9.59
CA VAL A 12 -6.51 -5.17 -10.24
C VAL A 12 -6.59 -6.61 -10.74
N ASP A 13 -5.47 -7.18 -11.18
CA ASP A 13 -5.34 -8.57 -11.63
C ASP A 13 -5.52 -9.58 -10.48
N GLU A 14 -5.32 -9.12 -9.25
CA GLU A 14 -5.51 -9.91 -8.03
C GLU A 14 -6.97 -9.78 -7.57
N ASN A 15 -7.77 -10.84 -7.63
CA ASN A 15 -9.19 -10.76 -7.25
C ASN A 15 -9.38 -10.27 -5.79
N GLU A 16 -8.62 -10.87 -4.87
CA GLU A 16 -8.56 -10.52 -3.45
C GLU A 16 -7.14 -10.74 -2.94
N LEU A 17 -6.61 -9.79 -2.17
CA LEU A 17 -5.33 -9.93 -1.48
C LEU A 17 -5.55 -10.15 0.02
N LYS A 18 -4.90 -11.17 0.58
CA LYS A 18 -4.99 -11.50 2.02
C LYS A 18 -3.63 -11.41 2.67
N ILE A 19 -3.59 -10.78 3.84
CA ILE A 19 -2.43 -10.84 4.74
C ILE A 19 -2.54 -12.14 5.56
N PRO A 20 -1.57 -13.07 5.48
CA PRO A 20 -1.60 -14.32 6.24
C PRO A 20 -1.62 -14.11 7.76
N PHE A 21 -2.26 -15.02 8.51
CA PHE A 21 -2.32 -14.96 9.97
C PHE A 21 -0.96 -14.93 10.67
N ALA A 22 0.05 -15.57 10.08
CA ALA A 22 1.41 -15.57 10.62
C ALA A 22 2.14 -14.22 10.49
N GLN A 23 1.57 -13.24 9.77
CA GLN A 23 2.17 -11.92 9.62
C GLN A 23 1.76 -10.95 10.72
N ARG A 24 2.64 -9.98 10.99
CA ARG A 24 2.42 -8.95 12.00
C ARG A 24 1.36 -7.95 11.53
N ALA A 25 0.63 -7.39 12.49
CA ALA A 25 -0.25 -6.23 12.30
C ALA A 25 0.48 -5.03 11.66
N TYR A 26 -0.26 -4.00 11.28
CA TYR A 26 0.33 -2.76 10.78
C TYR A 26 1.13 -2.05 11.88
N VAL A 27 2.44 -1.90 11.69
CA VAL A 27 3.40 -1.41 12.70
C VAL A 27 4.25 -0.24 12.23
N TRP A 28 4.07 0.22 10.99
CA TRP A 28 4.72 1.44 10.54
C TRP A 28 4.30 2.62 11.42
N LYS A 29 5.27 3.49 11.72
CA LYS A 29 5.16 4.69 12.54
C LYS A 29 5.39 5.92 11.67
N GLN A 30 5.26 7.09 12.27
CA GLN A 30 5.38 8.38 11.57
C GLN A 30 6.66 8.50 10.73
N GLU A 31 7.82 8.08 11.23
CA GLU A 31 9.09 8.14 10.49
C GLU A 31 9.07 7.29 9.21
N HIS A 32 8.29 6.21 9.19
CA HIS A 32 8.11 5.38 8.01
C HIS A 32 7.14 6.02 7.02
N TRP A 33 6.06 6.64 7.51
CA TRP A 33 5.08 7.33 6.65
C TRP A 33 5.67 8.57 6.00
N GLU A 34 6.47 9.33 6.75
CA GLU A 34 7.18 10.51 6.27
C GLU A 34 8.12 10.16 5.12
N ARG A 35 9.04 9.21 5.37
CA ARG A 35 9.96 8.75 4.33
C ARG A 35 9.23 8.19 3.11
N PHE A 36 8.17 7.40 3.33
CA PHE A 36 7.39 6.83 2.23
C PHE A 36 6.70 7.89 1.38
N PHE A 37 6.13 8.92 2.01
CA PHE A 37 5.49 10.03 1.32
C PHE A 37 6.52 10.91 0.60
N ASP A 38 7.63 11.23 1.24
CA ASP A 38 8.69 12.06 0.66
C ASP A 38 9.32 11.36 -0.55
N ASP A 39 9.65 10.06 -0.45
CA ASP A 39 10.19 9.28 -1.58
C ASP A 39 9.19 9.29 -2.79
N LEU A 40 7.88 9.23 -2.53
CA LEU A 40 6.83 9.32 -3.55
C LEU A 40 6.71 10.71 -4.17
N LYS A 41 6.70 11.75 -3.32
CA LYS A 41 6.59 13.14 -3.73
C LYS A 41 7.80 13.56 -4.56
N ASP A 42 9.00 13.23 -4.12
CA ASP A 42 10.24 13.51 -4.85
C ASP A 42 10.26 12.80 -6.21
N SER A 43 9.77 11.55 -6.27
CA SER A 43 9.59 10.81 -7.53
C SER A 43 8.64 11.55 -8.48
N PHE A 44 7.52 12.05 -7.96
CA PHE A 44 6.54 12.83 -8.73
C PHE A 44 7.13 14.16 -9.22
N GLU A 45 7.77 14.94 -8.36
CA GLU A 45 8.32 16.26 -8.73
C GLU A 45 9.49 16.16 -9.70
N SER A 46 10.35 15.14 -9.52
CA SER A 46 11.50 14.92 -10.41
C SER A 46 11.15 14.17 -11.69
N GLN A 47 9.96 13.58 -11.77
CA GLN A 47 9.53 12.65 -12.82
C GLN A 47 10.53 11.49 -13.03
N LYS A 48 11.34 11.17 -12.02
CA LYS A 48 12.26 10.04 -12.02
C LYS A 48 11.62 8.95 -11.18
N GLY A 49 11.11 7.91 -11.83
CA GLY A 49 10.47 6.79 -11.15
C GLY A 49 11.38 6.22 -10.06
N HIS A 50 10.98 6.37 -8.81
CA HIS A 50 11.69 5.81 -7.66
C HIS A 50 11.03 4.49 -7.24
N PHE A 51 11.86 3.48 -7.04
CA PHE A 51 11.39 2.17 -6.64
C PHE A 51 10.94 2.18 -5.16
N LEU A 52 9.66 1.87 -4.90
CA LEU A 52 9.11 1.81 -3.53
C LEU A 52 9.43 0.49 -2.83
N GLY A 53 9.85 -0.53 -3.58
CA GLY A 53 10.16 -1.84 -3.06
C GLY A 53 9.40 -2.97 -3.75
N SER A 54 9.78 -4.18 -3.36
CA SER A 54 9.17 -5.40 -3.87
C SER A 54 7.91 -5.78 -3.09
N VAL A 55 6.96 -6.40 -3.78
CA VAL A 55 5.82 -7.08 -3.18
C VAL A 55 5.89 -8.54 -3.59
N VAL A 56 5.85 -9.44 -2.62
CA VAL A 56 5.87 -10.87 -2.89
C VAL A 56 4.46 -11.41 -2.70
N ILE A 57 3.92 -12.02 -3.75
CA ILE A 57 2.53 -12.50 -3.79
C ILE A 57 2.53 -13.99 -4.12
N LYS A 58 1.62 -14.72 -3.48
CA LYS A 58 1.33 -16.12 -3.82
C LYS A 58 -0.13 -16.31 -4.13
N ARG A 59 -0.45 -16.69 -5.36
CA ARG A 59 -1.82 -17.02 -5.76
C ARG A 59 -2.26 -18.35 -5.12
N GLN A 60 -3.48 -18.38 -4.58
CA GLN A 60 -4.12 -19.55 -3.98
C GLN A 60 -5.58 -19.63 -4.45
N GLY A 61 -5.79 -20.30 -5.59
CA GLY A 61 -7.12 -20.42 -6.19
C GLY A 61 -7.69 -19.04 -6.57
N ASN A 62 -8.70 -18.58 -5.83
CA ASN A 62 -9.45 -17.35 -6.11
C ASN A 62 -8.96 -16.11 -5.34
N TYR A 63 -7.95 -16.25 -4.49
CA TYR A 63 -7.31 -15.13 -3.79
C TYR A 63 -5.79 -15.25 -3.87
N SER A 64 -5.10 -14.18 -3.48
CA SER A 64 -3.65 -14.10 -3.42
C SER A 64 -3.21 -13.71 -2.02
N MET A 65 -2.14 -14.33 -1.53
CA MET A 65 -1.55 -14.01 -0.23
C MET A 65 -0.39 -13.05 -0.41
N ILE A 66 -0.34 -12.00 0.40
CA ILE A 66 0.80 -11.11 0.49
C ILE A 66 1.83 -11.77 1.40
N ILE A 67 2.97 -12.16 0.84
CA ILE A 67 4.08 -12.81 1.56
C ILE A 67 5.07 -11.77 2.08
N ASP A 68 5.24 -10.66 1.36
CA ASP A 68 6.05 -9.52 1.77
C ASP A 68 5.56 -8.23 1.11
N GLY A 69 5.88 -7.09 1.72
CA GLY A 69 5.44 -5.77 1.29
C GLY A 69 4.10 -5.34 1.89
N GLN A 70 3.55 -6.10 2.85
CA GLN A 70 2.25 -5.81 3.47
C GLN A 70 2.12 -4.40 4.07
N GLN A 71 3.17 -3.90 4.74
CA GLN A 71 3.16 -2.57 5.37
C GLN A 71 3.13 -1.46 4.30
N ARG A 72 3.98 -1.59 3.26
CA ARG A 72 4.02 -0.67 2.11
C ARG A 72 2.70 -0.63 1.37
N LEU A 73 2.12 -1.79 1.06
CA LEU A 73 0.83 -1.87 0.37
C LEU A 73 -0.30 -1.23 1.20
N THR A 74 -0.30 -1.45 2.51
CA THR A 74 -1.28 -0.84 3.41
C THR A 74 -1.13 0.68 3.41
N ALA A 75 0.09 1.19 3.61
CA ALA A 75 0.36 2.63 3.60
C ALA A 75 0.01 3.28 2.25
N PHE A 76 0.39 2.65 1.14
CA PHE A 76 0.06 3.12 -0.20
C PHE A 76 -1.46 3.18 -0.43
N SER A 77 -2.19 2.14 -0.04
CA SER A 77 -3.66 2.13 -0.17
C SER A 77 -4.33 3.20 0.69
N ILE A 78 -3.80 3.48 1.89
CA ILE A 78 -4.29 4.55 2.76
C ILE A 78 -3.98 5.93 2.16
N LEU A 79 -2.78 6.14 1.61
CA LEU A 79 -2.42 7.38 0.91
C LEU A 79 -3.31 7.61 -0.30
N LEU A 80 -3.49 6.59 -1.14
CA LEU A 80 -4.35 6.65 -2.32
C LEU A 80 -5.79 7.01 -1.92
N LYS A 81 -6.31 6.41 -0.84
CA LYS A 81 -7.62 6.80 -0.31
C LYS A 81 -7.67 8.26 0.15
N ALA A 82 -6.66 8.72 0.90
CA ALA A 82 -6.60 10.09 1.39
C ALA A 82 -6.61 11.10 0.24
N LEU A 83 -5.87 10.82 -0.83
CA LEU A 83 -5.87 11.64 -2.05
C LEU A 83 -7.21 11.58 -2.78
N CYS A 84 -7.78 10.38 -3.00
CA CYS A 84 -9.09 10.23 -3.64
C CYS A 84 -10.23 10.94 -2.89
N ASP A 85 -10.10 11.11 -1.57
CA ASP A 85 -11.09 11.87 -0.79
C ASP A 85 -11.12 13.36 -1.08
N GLU A 86 -10.03 13.92 -1.60
CA GLU A 86 -9.91 15.33 -2.00
C GLU A 86 -10.34 15.59 -3.44
N LEU A 87 -10.49 14.53 -4.24
CA LEU A 87 -10.94 14.59 -5.63
C LEU A 87 -12.47 14.70 -5.74
N GLU A 88 -12.94 15.16 -6.89
CA GLU A 88 -14.36 15.11 -7.22
C GLU A 88 -14.82 13.65 -7.44
N ALA A 89 -16.13 13.41 -7.40
CA ALA A 89 -16.68 12.06 -7.42
C ALA A 89 -16.36 11.31 -8.73
N ASP A 90 -16.43 12.00 -9.86
CA ASP A 90 -16.13 11.48 -11.19
C ASP A 90 -14.64 11.18 -11.38
N GLU A 91 -13.75 12.01 -10.84
CA GLU A 91 -12.30 11.79 -10.85
C GLU A 91 -11.90 10.59 -9.97
N SER A 92 -12.43 10.54 -8.74
CA SER A 92 -12.10 9.48 -7.77
C SER A 92 -12.65 8.10 -8.17
N ASP A 93 -13.76 8.05 -8.92
CA ASP A 93 -14.38 6.80 -9.37
C ASP A 93 -13.43 5.93 -10.21
N HIS A 94 -12.54 6.54 -10.99
CA HIS A 94 -11.54 5.84 -11.80
C HIS A 94 -10.60 4.97 -10.95
N PHE A 95 -10.26 5.45 -9.74
CA PHE A 95 -9.28 4.80 -8.86
C PHE A 95 -9.90 3.86 -7.84
N LYS A 96 -11.24 3.83 -7.69
CA LYS A 96 -11.93 2.92 -6.75
C LYS A 96 -11.57 1.46 -6.95
N ILE A 97 -11.33 1.04 -8.19
CA ILE A 97 -10.98 -0.34 -8.53
C ILE A 97 -9.62 -0.80 -7.97
N LEU A 98 -8.76 0.15 -7.61
CA LEU A 98 -7.46 -0.10 -6.96
C LEU A 98 -7.63 -0.38 -5.45
N LEU A 99 -8.68 0.17 -4.83
CA LEU A 99 -8.93 0.10 -3.39
C LEU A 99 -9.94 -0.99 -2.99
N PHE A 100 -10.87 -1.32 -3.88
CA PHE A 100 -12.00 -2.20 -3.58
C PHE A 100 -12.09 -3.43 -4.50
N LYS A 101 -12.64 -4.51 -3.96
CA LYS A 101 -12.94 -5.73 -4.71
C LYS A 101 -14.02 -5.46 -5.77
N ARG A 102 -13.85 -6.06 -6.95
CA ARG A 102 -14.86 -6.05 -8.03
C ARG A 102 -16.10 -6.83 -7.59
N TYR A 103 -17.27 -6.40 -8.06
CA TYR A 103 -18.54 -7.10 -7.85
C TYR A 103 -18.95 -7.28 -6.38
N THR A 104 -18.65 -6.31 -5.51
CA THR A 104 -19.09 -6.30 -4.10
C THR A 104 -20.11 -5.19 -3.85
N LYS A 105 -21.12 -5.46 -3.00
CA LYS A 105 -22.21 -4.51 -2.71
C LYS A 105 -21.81 -3.38 -1.76
N ASN A 106 -20.69 -3.52 -1.05
CA ASN A 106 -20.32 -2.66 0.09
C ASN A 106 -18.89 -2.09 -0.01
N ASN A 107 -18.32 -1.95 -1.22
CA ASN A 107 -16.93 -1.51 -1.40
C ASN A 107 -15.98 -2.27 -0.47
N GLU A 108 -15.97 -3.60 -0.55
CA GLU A 108 -15.07 -4.39 0.29
C GLU A 108 -13.61 -4.07 -0.07
N PRO A 109 -12.74 -3.81 0.91
CA PRO A 109 -11.33 -3.56 0.66
C PRO A 109 -10.66 -4.67 -0.14
N LYS A 110 -9.84 -4.29 -1.12
CA LYS A 110 -9.05 -5.18 -1.96
C LYS A 110 -8.03 -6.00 -1.16
N ILE A 111 -7.45 -5.36 -0.15
CA ILE A 111 -6.53 -5.97 0.83
C ILE A 111 -7.33 -6.31 2.09
N THR A 112 -7.31 -7.58 2.47
CA THR A 112 -7.93 -8.08 3.70
C THR A 112 -6.87 -8.29 4.77
N HIS A 113 -6.90 -7.43 5.80
CA HIS A 113 -6.06 -7.52 6.99
C HIS A 113 -6.56 -8.53 8.02
N LEU A 114 -5.72 -8.81 9.02
CA LEU A 114 -6.08 -9.55 10.23
C LEU A 114 -7.09 -8.77 11.08
N GLU A 115 -7.77 -9.50 11.97
CA GLU A 115 -8.97 -9.00 12.67
C GLU A 115 -8.77 -7.66 13.40
N PHE A 116 -7.59 -7.43 14.00
CA PHE A 116 -7.25 -6.19 14.70
C PHE A 116 -7.25 -4.95 13.78
N ASP A 117 -6.65 -5.04 12.60
CA ASP A 117 -6.54 -3.92 11.67
C ASP A 117 -7.71 -3.86 10.70
N ARG A 118 -8.35 -5.00 10.41
CA ARG A 118 -9.43 -5.12 9.41
C ARG A 118 -10.53 -4.08 9.61
N LYS A 119 -11.01 -3.90 10.85
CA LYS A 119 -12.08 -2.92 11.14
C LYS A 119 -11.61 -1.48 10.93
N LYS A 120 -10.39 -1.15 11.36
CA LYS A 120 -9.82 0.20 11.21
C LYS A 120 -9.55 0.52 9.74
N TYR A 121 -8.97 -0.42 9.01
CA TYR A 121 -8.66 -0.29 7.59
C TYR A 121 -9.92 -0.17 6.74
N ALA A 122 -10.92 -1.04 6.97
CA ALA A 122 -12.21 -0.94 6.31
C ALA A 122 -12.89 0.41 6.61
N LYS A 123 -12.83 0.89 7.87
CA LYS A 123 -13.38 2.20 8.23
C LYS A 123 -12.73 3.35 7.45
N VAL A 124 -11.40 3.38 7.35
CA VAL A 124 -10.67 4.39 6.57
C VAL A 124 -11.07 4.35 5.09
N LEU A 125 -11.16 3.16 4.50
CA LEU A 125 -11.46 3.03 3.08
C LEU A 125 -12.94 3.28 2.75
N GLN A 126 -13.87 2.86 3.58
CA GLN A 126 -15.29 2.85 3.22
C GLN A 126 -16.03 4.13 3.63
N ASP A 127 -15.55 4.85 4.63
CA ASP A 127 -16.22 6.04 5.16
C ASP A 127 -15.46 7.32 4.79
N ARG A 128 -15.91 8.00 3.73
CA ARG A 128 -15.37 9.30 3.30
C ARG A 128 -15.57 10.41 4.34
N SER A 129 -16.56 10.27 5.23
CA SER A 129 -16.81 11.23 6.31
C SER A 129 -16.02 10.93 7.58
N PHE A 130 -15.20 9.89 7.58
CA PHE A 130 -14.44 9.49 8.75
C PHE A 130 -13.43 10.56 9.14
N VAL A 131 -13.56 11.06 10.36
CA VAL A 131 -12.61 11.97 10.98
C VAL A 131 -12.06 11.31 12.24
N ASN A 132 -10.75 11.19 12.30
CA ASN A 132 -10.03 10.83 13.51
C ASN A 132 -8.86 11.78 13.66
N THR A 133 -8.79 12.51 14.77
CA THR A 133 -7.68 13.46 15.00
C THR A 133 -6.85 13.08 16.22
N LYS A 134 -7.23 12.00 16.92
CA LYS A 134 -6.65 11.61 18.20
C LYS A 134 -5.64 10.49 18.05
N ASP A 135 -5.88 9.53 17.16
CA ASP A 135 -4.95 8.43 16.95
C ASP A 135 -3.72 8.91 16.17
N LYS A 136 -2.55 8.63 16.74
CA LYS A 136 -1.24 8.97 16.16
C LYS A 136 -0.50 7.76 15.61
N ASP A 137 -1.00 6.56 15.86
CA ASP A 137 -0.36 5.29 15.53
C ASP A 137 -1.27 4.38 14.69
N GLY A 138 -0.64 3.37 14.08
CA GLY A 138 -1.34 2.34 13.33
C GLY A 138 -2.09 2.90 12.10
N VAL A 139 -3.15 2.20 11.69
CA VAL A 139 -3.92 2.52 10.48
C VAL A 139 -4.51 3.93 10.52
N PHE A 140 -5.07 4.34 11.66
CA PHE A 140 -5.67 5.66 11.79
C PHE A 140 -4.62 6.77 11.84
N GLY A 141 -3.52 6.59 12.59
CA GLY A 141 -2.41 7.54 12.58
C GLY A 141 -1.83 7.75 11.18
N CYS A 142 -1.68 6.66 10.42
CA CYS A 142 -1.21 6.71 9.03
C CYS A 142 -2.14 7.54 8.13
N PHE A 143 -3.45 7.33 8.23
CA PHE A 143 -4.43 8.10 7.47
C PHE A 143 -4.40 9.58 7.83
N ASN A 144 -4.37 9.87 9.14
CA ASN A 144 -4.33 11.23 9.66
C ASN A 144 -3.07 11.97 9.20
N TYR A 145 -1.92 11.28 9.22
CA TYR A 145 -0.65 11.80 8.72
C TYR A 145 -0.76 12.18 7.25
N PHE A 146 -1.22 11.29 6.37
CA PHE A 146 -1.34 11.60 4.94
C PHE A 146 -2.37 12.71 4.67
N LYS A 147 -3.53 12.70 5.33
CA LYS A 147 -4.51 13.81 5.24
C LYS A 147 -3.90 15.16 5.64
N THR A 148 -3.03 15.18 6.66
CA THR A 148 -2.32 16.39 7.06
C THR A 148 -1.31 16.82 6.00
N ARG A 149 -0.55 15.88 5.43
CA ARG A 149 0.50 16.13 4.43
C ARG A 149 -0.04 16.69 3.11
N ILE A 150 -1.23 16.26 2.69
CA ILE A 150 -1.85 16.67 1.42
C ILE A 150 -2.79 17.87 1.56
N ARG A 151 -3.04 18.37 2.78
CA ARG A 151 -4.05 19.41 3.05
C ARG A 151 -3.82 20.69 2.25
N ASP A 152 -2.56 21.03 2.04
CA ASP A 152 -2.16 22.28 1.41
C ASP A 152 -1.82 22.09 -0.08
N PHE A 153 -2.15 20.92 -0.66
CA PHE A 153 -1.99 20.66 -2.11
C PHE A 153 -3.17 21.25 -2.88
N ASP A 154 -2.89 21.82 -4.05
CA ASP A 154 -3.94 22.22 -4.97
C ASP A 154 -4.64 20.98 -5.57
N LYS A 155 -5.95 21.08 -5.84
CA LYS A 155 -6.72 19.93 -6.37
C LYS A 155 -6.13 19.36 -7.67
N SER A 156 -5.62 20.22 -8.55
CA SER A 156 -4.94 19.79 -9.78
C SER A 156 -3.70 18.95 -9.49
N ASP A 157 -2.93 19.33 -8.47
CA ASP A 157 -1.72 18.61 -8.07
C ASP A 157 -2.06 17.27 -7.44
N ILE A 158 -3.17 17.19 -6.68
CA ILE A 158 -3.68 15.93 -6.15
C ILE A 158 -4.04 14.97 -7.28
N PHE A 159 -4.77 15.44 -8.30
CA PHE A 159 -5.17 14.59 -9.42
C PHE A 159 -3.95 14.06 -10.19
N GLU A 160 -3.00 14.93 -10.54
CA GLU A 160 -1.78 14.51 -11.24
C GLU A 160 -0.90 13.60 -10.36
N PHE A 161 -0.87 13.83 -9.05
CA PHE A 161 -0.11 12.97 -8.13
C PHE A 161 -0.74 11.57 -8.04
N VAL A 162 -2.07 11.46 -7.90
CA VAL A 162 -2.78 10.17 -7.90
C VAL A 162 -2.52 9.40 -9.18
N LYS A 163 -2.65 10.06 -10.33
CA LYS A 163 -2.36 9.48 -11.64
C LYS A 163 -0.92 9.00 -11.72
N TYR A 164 0.04 9.83 -11.32
CA TYR A 164 1.45 9.47 -11.31
C TYR A 164 1.73 8.22 -10.47
N ILE A 165 1.27 8.16 -9.22
CA ILE A 165 1.56 7.02 -8.34
C ILE A 165 0.85 5.74 -8.77
N ALA A 166 -0.30 5.84 -9.44
CA ALA A 166 -1.02 4.70 -9.99
C ALA A 166 -0.34 4.15 -11.26
N ASP A 167 0.09 5.03 -12.17
CA ASP A 167 0.57 4.67 -13.51
C ASP A 167 2.08 4.41 -13.59
N SER A 168 2.86 4.99 -12.68
CA SER A 168 4.32 4.84 -12.66
C SER A 168 4.75 3.45 -12.19
N LYS A 169 5.85 2.94 -12.76
CA LYS A 169 6.45 1.65 -12.41
C LYS A 169 7.21 1.70 -11.08
N LEU A 170 6.49 1.90 -9.99
CA LEU A 170 7.04 2.06 -8.65
C LEU A 170 7.24 0.72 -7.90
N TRP A 171 6.72 -0.38 -8.46
CA TRP A 171 6.65 -1.69 -7.80
C TRP A 171 7.44 -2.76 -8.54
N VAL A 172 8.00 -3.70 -7.79
CA VAL A 172 8.49 -4.97 -8.33
C VAL A 172 7.64 -6.07 -7.72
N VAL A 173 6.80 -6.66 -8.54
CA VAL A 173 5.89 -7.72 -8.08
C VAL A 173 6.52 -9.06 -8.37
N VAL A 174 6.62 -9.87 -7.33
CA VAL A 174 7.21 -11.20 -7.38
C VAL A 174 6.11 -12.23 -7.11
N HIS A 175 5.74 -12.98 -8.15
CA HIS A 175 4.80 -14.08 -8.02
C HIS A 175 5.53 -15.38 -7.68
N LEU A 176 5.21 -15.93 -6.50
CA LEU A 176 5.69 -17.24 -6.09
C LEU A 176 4.86 -18.32 -6.77
N GLY A 177 5.56 -19.26 -7.42
CA GLY A 177 4.93 -20.45 -7.98
C GLY A 177 4.49 -21.45 -6.91
N ASP A 178 3.94 -22.57 -7.37
CA ASP A 178 3.42 -23.66 -6.51
C ASP A 178 4.51 -24.55 -5.88
N SER A 179 5.76 -24.11 -5.81
CA SER A 179 6.83 -24.92 -5.24
C SER A 179 6.57 -25.28 -3.77
N LYS A 180 6.95 -26.51 -3.41
CA LYS A 180 6.78 -27.11 -2.07
C LYS A 180 7.62 -26.42 -0.99
N ASP A 181 8.57 -25.57 -1.36
CA ASP A 181 9.45 -24.81 -0.46
C ASP A 181 8.79 -23.53 0.12
N LYS A 182 7.50 -23.60 0.45
CA LYS A 182 6.72 -22.46 0.96
C LYS A 182 7.36 -21.83 2.20
N GLN A 183 7.82 -22.68 3.12
CA GLN A 183 8.41 -22.26 4.39
C GLN A 183 9.77 -21.58 4.18
N ARG A 184 10.64 -22.14 3.33
CA ARG A 184 11.98 -21.61 3.08
C ARG A 184 11.96 -20.23 2.42
N ILE A 185 11.04 -20.00 1.48
CA ILE A 185 10.89 -18.68 0.85
C ILE A 185 10.33 -17.68 1.86
N PHE A 186 9.33 -18.09 2.66
CA PHE A 186 8.76 -17.25 3.72
C PHE A 186 9.82 -16.85 4.75
N ASP A 187 10.61 -17.80 5.23
CA ASP A 187 11.67 -17.58 6.21
C ASP A 187 12.80 -16.73 5.62
N SER A 188 13.19 -16.97 4.36
CA SER A 188 14.22 -16.18 3.68
C SER A 188 13.79 -14.73 3.45
N VAL A 189 12.54 -14.50 3.03
CA VAL A 189 12.01 -13.16 2.76
C VAL A 189 11.77 -12.40 4.07
N ASN A 190 11.21 -13.05 5.10
CA ASN A 190 11.06 -12.43 6.41
C ASN A 190 12.41 -12.11 7.07
N SER A 191 13.39 -13.02 6.96
CA SER A 191 14.75 -12.78 7.45
C SER A 191 15.43 -11.61 6.74
N ALA A 192 15.16 -11.42 5.44
CA ALA A 192 15.66 -10.26 4.70
C ALA A 192 14.93 -8.97 5.11
N GLY A 193 13.61 -9.02 5.32
CA GLY A 193 12.82 -7.90 5.82
C GLY A 193 13.22 -7.45 7.23
N GLU A 194 13.54 -8.38 8.14
CA GLU A 194 14.08 -8.06 9.47
C GLU A 194 15.50 -7.50 9.43
N LYS A 195 16.33 -7.89 8.46
CA LYS A 195 17.68 -7.32 8.29
C LYS A 195 17.64 -5.90 7.72
N LEU A 196 16.71 -5.61 6.81
CA LEU A 196 16.54 -4.27 6.21
C LEU A 196 16.02 -3.23 7.21
N THR A 197 15.24 -3.64 8.22
CA THR A 197 14.83 -2.75 9.32
C THR A 197 15.96 -2.46 10.31
N GLN A 198 17.08 -3.19 10.28
CA GLN A 198 18.21 -3.03 11.20
C GLN A 198 19.45 -2.35 10.59
N GLN A 199 19.46 -2.02 9.29
CA GLN A 199 20.62 -1.35 8.70
C GLN A 199 20.51 0.19 8.80
N PRO A 200 21.29 0.87 9.66
CA PRO A 200 21.48 2.30 9.53
C PRO A 200 22.24 2.57 8.23
N LYS A 201 21.78 3.53 7.44
CA LYS A 201 22.44 3.95 6.19
C LYS A 201 23.92 4.28 6.51
N GLN A 202 24.86 3.55 5.91
CA GLN A 202 26.26 3.97 5.89
C GLN A 202 26.32 5.35 5.24
N LYS A 203 26.80 6.34 6.00
CA LYS A 203 27.18 7.64 5.45
C LYS A 203 28.28 7.38 4.43
N ILE A 204 27.97 7.63 3.17
CA ILE A 204 28.99 7.75 2.14
C ILE A 204 29.63 9.11 2.38
N SER A 205 30.86 9.09 2.90
CA SER A 205 31.76 10.23 3.05
C SER A 205 32.29 10.68 1.70
#